data_AF-A0A5Q4ESS3-F1
#
_entry.id   AF-A0A5Q4ESS3-F1
#
_cell.length_a   1.000
_cell.length_b   1.000
_cell.length_c   1.000
_cell.angle_alpha   90.00
_cell.angle_beta   90.00
_cell.angle_gamma   90.00
#
_symmetry.space_group_name_H-M   'P 1'
#
loop_
_entity.id
_entity.type
_entity.pdbx_description
1 polymer ?
#
loop_
_entity_poly.entity_id
_entity_poly.type
_entity_poly.pdbx_seq_one_letter_code
_entity_poly.pdbx_strand_id
1 'polypeptide(L)'
;MSGYTRIRAEAPIDSHSIVPTPGELDAPTGPIYNLASPRAALARLNRVRRTNRIAMPPKQPVRVEPLNNVSRRITRWLGVSFPDQFPFVFVTGCPKSGTSWVAQLVSDYLRLPFPRHSPFPIGIPAVIHGHDIVLRKFRRCVYVMRDGRDVMCSLYFHLSRQVPEGDRPAMSRRHSQIFPGLVNRENVRENMPAFVEAQMKRPYSTPYNWGAHVRTFMDSRREGVVGVRYEDLLADAAAGLASVAEGLTGEEADPDRVRWAVEKFSFEKLSGRRRGQESRSDFLRKGEAGDWVNHFNREAAEIFDLHCGKTLIEAGYEADRAWIERCPPT
;
A
#
# COMPACT_ATOMS: atom_id res chain seq x y z
N MET A 1 56.69 35.56 28.88
CA MET A 1 56.17 36.03 27.57
C MET A 1 54.69 35.69 27.54
N SER A 2 53.82 36.63 27.92
CA SER A 2 53.11 37.55 27.01
C SER A 2 52.20 36.80 26.02
N GLY A 3 50.88 36.94 25.97
CA GLY A 3 50.06 38.08 26.39
C GLY A 3 48.66 37.69 26.87
N TYR A 4 48.25 38.43 27.88
CA TYR A 4 46.89 38.64 28.38
C TYR A 4 46.22 39.78 27.59
N THR A 5 44.94 40.07 27.90
CA THR A 5 44.16 41.34 27.73
C THR A 5 42.97 41.16 26.76
N ARG A 6 41.68 41.41 27.04
CA ARG A 6 40.83 41.89 28.18
C ARG A 6 39.37 41.51 27.78
N ILE A 7 38.55 40.79 28.54
CA ILE A 7 37.60 41.19 29.62
C ILE A 7 36.82 42.52 29.41
N ARG A 8 35.47 42.46 29.31
CA ARG A 8 34.44 43.04 30.22
C ARG A 8 33.03 42.98 29.58
N ALA A 9 32.03 42.34 30.21
CA ALA A 9 31.08 42.84 31.25
C ALA A 9 30.05 43.84 30.66
N GLU A 10 28.76 43.91 30.97
CA GLU A 10 27.78 43.20 31.81
C GLU A 10 26.39 43.80 31.41
N ALA A 11 25.36 42.95 31.30
CA ALA A 11 23.89 43.11 31.52
C ALA A 11 23.12 44.44 31.20
N PRO A 12 21.82 44.52 31.52
CA PRO A 12 20.64 44.24 30.67
C PRO A 12 19.82 45.52 30.36
N ILE A 13 18.66 45.45 29.69
CA ILE A 13 17.42 46.27 29.94
C ILE A 13 16.31 45.97 28.90
N ASP A 14 15.10 46.21 29.38
CA ASP A 14 13.74 45.81 29.06
C ASP A 14 13.03 46.45 27.84
N SER A 15 11.87 45.85 27.52
CA SER A 15 10.63 46.36 26.90
C SER A 15 10.65 47.53 25.90
N HIS A 16 10.01 47.35 24.73
CA HIS A 16 8.87 48.18 24.30
C HIS A 16 8.20 47.64 23.02
N SER A 17 6.87 47.55 23.10
CA SER A 17 5.87 47.41 22.06
C SER A 17 5.89 48.54 21.03
N ILE A 18 5.85 48.21 19.73
CA ILE A 18 5.49 49.15 18.66
C ILE A 18 4.53 48.47 17.67
N VAL A 19 3.27 48.89 17.74
CA VAL A 19 2.25 48.74 16.71
C VAL A 19 2.45 49.86 15.67
N PRO A 20 2.40 49.61 14.35
CA PRO A 20 2.27 50.71 13.38
C PRO A 20 0.80 51.05 13.14
N THR A 21 0.48 52.33 13.32
CA THR A 21 -0.77 53.01 12.93
C THR A 21 -0.89 53.21 11.41
N PRO A 22 -2.11 53.41 10.89
CA PRO A 22 -2.42 53.38 9.45
C PRO A 22 -2.27 54.75 8.79
N GLY A 23 -1.61 54.81 7.62
CA GLY A 23 -1.54 56.01 6.81
C GLY A 23 -0.85 55.77 5.46
N GLU A 24 -1.60 56.06 4.40
CA GLU A 24 -1.14 56.42 3.05
C GLU A 24 -0.45 55.31 2.23
N LEU A 25 -1.29 54.48 1.60
CA LEU A 25 -0.93 53.77 0.37
C LEU A 25 -1.58 54.49 -0.82
N ASP A 26 -0.72 55.12 -1.62
CA ASP A 26 -1.03 55.64 -2.95
C ASP A 26 -1.76 54.59 -3.80
N ALA A 27 -2.87 55.02 -4.40
CA ALA A 27 -3.66 54.21 -5.32
C ALA A 27 -2.92 54.04 -6.66
N PRO A 28 -2.68 52.80 -7.14
CA PRO A 28 -2.38 52.60 -8.54
C PRO A 28 -3.70 52.59 -9.33
N THR A 29 -3.87 53.59 -10.20
CA THR A 29 -4.84 53.63 -11.28
C THR A 29 -4.63 52.41 -12.20
N GLY A 30 -5.50 51.41 -12.08
CA GLY A 30 -5.58 50.24 -12.95
C GLY A 30 -7.03 49.86 -13.20
N PRO A 31 -7.36 49.26 -14.37
CA PRO A 31 -8.72 49.22 -14.88
C PRO A 31 -9.65 48.35 -14.03
N ILE A 32 -10.88 48.84 -13.89
CA ILE A 32 -12.03 48.22 -13.22
C ILE A 32 -12.09 46.71 -13.54
N TYR A 33 -11.98 45.87 -12.52
CA TYR A 33 -12.17 44.43 -12.64
C TYR A 33 -13.57 44.13 -13.17
N ASN A 34 -13.63 43.67 -14.41
CA ASN A 34 -14.82 43.08 -15.00
C ASN A 34 -15.17 41.83 -14.17
N LEU A 35 -16.34 41.83 -13.51
CA LEU A 35 -16.85 40.69 -12.76
C LEU A 35 -16.97 39.49 -13.70
N ALA A 36 -16.00 38.58 -13.65
CA ALA A 36 -16.03 37.36 -14.43
C ALA A 36 -17.31 36.59 -14.08
N SER A 37 -18.11 36.24 -15.10
CA SER A 37 -19.38 35.53 -14.90
C SER A 37 -19.18 34.24 -14.08
N PRO A 38 -20.19 33.79 -13.32
CA PRO A 38 -20.12 32.56 -12.52
C PRO A 38 -19.65 31.34 -13.32
N ARG A 39 -19.88 31.32 -14.64
CA ARG A 39 -19.39 30.30 -15.58
C ARG A 39 -17.87 30.31 -15.76
N ALA A 40 -17.23 31.48 -15.80
CA ALA A 40 -15.78 31.59 -15.94
C ALA A 40 -15.05 31.16 -14.66
N ALA A 41 -15.61 31.46 -13.49
CA ALA A 41 -15.11 30.99 -12.20
C ALA A 41 -15.24 29.46 -12.07
N LEU A 42 -16.38 28.88 -12.48
CA LEU A 42 -16.58 27.42 -12.52
C LEU A 42 -15.63 26.72 -13.49
N ALA A 43 -15.38 27.31 -14.67
CA ALA A 43 -14.42 26.76 -15.63
C ALA A 43 -12.99 26.74 -15.06
N ARG A 44 -12.61 27.78 -14.31
CA ARG A 44 -11.30 27.86 -13.64
C ARG A 44 -11.19 26.84 -12.49
N LEU A 45 -12.23 26.67 -11.69
CA LEU A 45 -12.32 25.63 -10.65
C LEU A 45 -12.28 24.21 -11.25
N ASN A 46 -12.94 23.98 -12.38
CA ASN A 46 -12.89 22.69 -13.09
C ASN A 46 -11.52 22.43 -13.73
N ARG A 47 -10.80 23.49 -14.15
CA ARG A 47 -9.42 23.39 -14.67
C ARG A 47 -8.44 23.03 -13.55
N VAL A 48 -8.59 23.64 -12.36
CA VAL A 48 -7.81 23.31 -11.16
C VAL A 48 -8.13 21.91 -10.63
N ARG A 49 -9.40 21.47 -10.69
CA ARG A 49 -9.81 20.10 -10.34
C ARG A 49 -9.24 19.04 -11.29
N ARG A 50 -9.05 19.35 -12.58
CA ARG A 50 -8.40 18.43 -13.55
C ARG A 50 -6.89 18.29 -13.31
N THR A 51 -6.22 19.32 -12.79
CA THR A 51 -4.78 19.31 -12.48
C THR A 51 -4.43 18.76 -11.10
N ASN A 52 -5.40 18.59 -10.20
CA ASN A 52 -5.22 17.95 -8.89
C ASN A 52 -5.36 16.42 -8.91
N ARG A 53 -5.31 15.78 -10.09
CA ARG A 53 -4.86 14.38 -10.11
C ARG A 53 -3.42 14.41 -9.67
N ILE A 54 -3.11 13.76 -8.54
CA ILE A 54 -1.74 13.40 -8.20
C ILE A 54 -1.20 12.66 -9.42
N ALA A 55 -0.43 13.35 -10.26
CA ALA A 55 0.30 12.71 -11.33
C ALA A 55 1.17 11.68 -10.63
N MET A 56 1.01 10.41 -10.98
CA MET A 56 1.96 9.41 -10.52
C MET A 56 3.35 9.93 -10.85
N PRO A 57 4.34 9.76 -9.96
CA PRO A 57 5.71 10.12 -10.30
C PRO A 57 6.05 9.49 -11.66
N PRO A 58 6.72 10.23 -12.57
CA PRO A 58 7.08 9.69 -13.87
C PRO A 58 7.77 8.35 -13.67
N LYS A 59 7.44 7.34 -14.50
CA LYS A 59 8.19 6.07 -14.51
C LYS A 59 9.67 6.44 -14.58
N GLN A 60 10.44 6.04 -13.57
CA GLN A 60 11.87 6.33 -13.53
C GLN A 60 12.51 5.85 -14.84
N PRO A 61 13.54 6.54 -15.36
CA PRO A 61 14.21 6.11 -16.58
C PRO A 61 14.65 4.65 -16.45
N VAL A 62 14.37 3.84 -17.47
CA VAL A 62 14.58 2.37 -17.51
C VAL A 62 15.98 1.93 -17.02
N ARG A 63 16.97 2.83 -17.04
CA ARG A 63 18.35 2.59 -16.57
C ARG A 63 18.51 2.39 -15.05
N VAL A 64 17.59 2.85 -14.19
CA VAL A 64 17.72 2.68 -12.72
C VAL A 64 16.98 1.46 -12.17
N GLU A 65 16.10 0.84 -12.95
CA GLU A 65 15.31 -0.31 -12.50
C GLU A 65 16.16 -1.55 -12.14
N PRO A 66 17.22 -1.91 -12.91
CA PRO A 66 18.15 -2.95 -12.48
C PRO A 66 18.85 -2.63 -11.15
N LEU A 67 19.25 -1.37 -10.94
CA LEU A 67 19.88 -0.92 -9.70
C LEU A 67 18.92 -1.01 -8.52
N ASN A 68 17.67 -0.59 -8.69
CA ASN A 68 16.63 -0.72 -7.67
C ASN A 68 16.44 -2.20 -7.25
N ASN A 69 16.47 -3.13 -8.20
CA ASN A 69 16.34 -4.55 -7.92
C ASN A 69 17.53 -5.11 -7.13
N VAL A 70 18.75 -4.71 -7.49
CA VAL A 70 19.97 -5.10 -6.77
C VAL A 70 19.98 -4.51 -5.36
N SER A 71 19.72 -3.21 -5.25
CA SER A 71 19.59 -2.48 -3.99
C SER A 71 18.57 -3.12 -3.05
N ARG A 72 17.39 -3.48 -3.54
CA ARG A 72 16.35 -4.17 -2.74
C ARG A 72 16.84 -5.52 -2.21
N ARG A 73 17.57 -6.29 -3.03
CA ARG A 73 18.15 -7.58 -2.60
C ARG A 73 19.20 -7.38 -1.51
N ILE A 74 20.09 -6.41 -1.67
CA ILE A 74 21.12 -6.09 -0.67
C ILE A 74 20.47 -5.59 0.62
N THR A 75 19.52 -4.66 0.54
CA THR A 75 18.78 -4.14 1.70
C THR A 75 18.10 -5.26 2.47
N ARG A 76 17.42 -6.18 1.77
CA ARG A 76 16.82 -7.35 2.39
C ARG A 76 17.87 -8.25 3.06
N TRP A 77 18.98 -8.52 2.36
CA TRP A 77 20.08 -9.32 2.91
C TRP A 77 20.67 -8.70 4.18
N LEU A 78 20.87 -7.37 4.21
CA LEU A 78 21.34 -6.64 5.39
C LEU A 78 20.39 -6.83 6.57
N GLY A 79 19.10 -6.54 6.40
CA GLY A 79 18.14 -6.65 7.49
C GLY A 79 17.87 -8.08 7.97
N VAL A 80 18.13 -9.10 7.13
CA VAL A 80 18.03 -10.52 7.51
C VAL A 80 19.31 -11.01 8.18
N SER A 81 20.48 -10.55 7.73
CA SER A 81 21.77 -11.05 8.20
C SER A 81 22.28 -10.32 9.44
N PHE A 82 21.93 -9.03 9.57
CA PHE A 82 22.39 -8.12 10.62
C PHE A 82 21.20 -7.36 11.22
N PRO A 83 20.20 -8.06 11.78
CA PRO A 83 18.94 -7.45 12.21
C PRO A 83 19.09 -6.42 13.33
N ASP A 84 20.16 -6.51 14.12
CA ASP A 84 20.40 -5.62 15.27
C ASP A 84 21.09 -4.31 14.82
N GLN A 85 21.93 -4.37 13.77
CA GLN A 85 22.57 -3.19 13.15
C GLN A 85 21.63 -2.49 12.16
N PHE A 86 20.73 -3.23 11.52
CA PHE A 86 19.73 -2.71 10.59
C PHE A 86 18.33 -3.06 11.11
N PRO A 87 17.81 -2.31 12.11
CA PRO A 87 16.57 -2.63 12.80
C PRO A 87 15.35 -2.24 11.95
N PHE A 88 15.21 -2.84 10.76
CA PHE A 88 14.10 -2.60 9.87
C PHE A 88 12.79 -3.12 10.43
N VAL A 89 11.69 -2.47 10.03
CA VAL A 89 10.33 -2.97 10.23
C VAL A 89 9.86 -3.53 8.89
N PHE A 90 9.73 -4.86 8.79
CA PHE A 90 9.30 -5.51 7.56
C PHE A 90 7.78 -5.50 7.45
N VAL A 91 7.22 -5.01 6.36
CA VAL A 91 5.78 -5.15 6.06
C VAL A 91 5.63 -6.10 4.89
N THR A 92 5.02 -7.25 5.13
CA THR A 92 4.92 -8.32 4.15
C THR A 92 3.54 -8.95 4.13
N GLY A 93 3.25 -9.72 3.08
CA GLY A 93 1.97 -10.35 2.84
C GLY A 93 1.88 -10.76 1.38
N CYS A 94 0.95 -11.66 1.05
CA CYS A 94 0.72 -12.04 -0.35
C CYS A 94 0.55 -10.79 -1.22
N PRO A 95 1.02 -10.79 -2.47
CA PRO A 95 0.73 -9.70 -3.40
C PRO A 95 -0.74 -9.34 -3.36
N LYS A 96 -1.06 -8.03 -3.38
CA LYS A 96 -2.44 -7.51 -3.38
C LYS A 96 -3.25 -7.68 -2.07
N SER A 97 -2.61 -8.08 -0.97
CA SER A 97 -3.21 -8.07 0.38
C SER A 97 -3.36 -6.69 1.03
N GLY A 98 -2.77 -5.63 0.47
CA GLY A 98 -2.83 -4.27 1.05
C GLY A 98 -1.55 -3.83 1.78
N THR A 99 -0.47 -4.59 1.66
CA THR A 99 0.86 -4.30 2.24
C THR A 99 1.36 -2.87 2.00
N SER A 100 1.14 -2.29 0.81
CA SER A 100 1.61 -0.93 0.52
C SER A 100 0.85 0.13 1.31
N TRP A 101 -0.42 -0.11 1.66
CA TRP A 101 -1.20 0.80 2.50
C TRP A 101 -0.73 0.71 3.95
N VAL A 102 -0.60 -0.52 4.48
CA VAL A 102 -0.09 -0.77 5.83
C VAL A 102 1.33 -0.23 6.00
N ALA A 103 2.21 -0.41 5.01
CA ALA A 103 3.58 0.13 5.07
C ALA A 103 3.60 1.67 5.21
N GLN A 104 2.66 2.37 4.59
CA GLN A 104 2.53 3.83 4.74
C GLN A 104 2.04 4.21 6.13
N LEU A 105 1.01 3.52 6.64
CA LEU A 105 0.48 3.75 7.98
C LEU A 105 1.55 3.53 9.06
N VAL A 106 2.23 2.37 9.00
CA VAL A 106 3.29 2.00 9.93
C VAL A 106 4.48 2.95 9.85
N SER A 107 4.89 3.36 8.64
CA SER A 107 5.97 4.32 8.42
C SER A 107 5.68 5.68 9.05
N ASP A 108 4.47 6.19 8.88
CA ASP A 108 4.09 7.50 9.40
C ASP A 108 3.92 7.49 10.91
N TYR A 109 3.29 6.43 11.46
CA TYR A 109 3.14 6.24 12.90
C TYR A 109 4.49 6.13 13.62
N LEU A 110 5.39 5.26 13.12
CA LEU A 110 6.71 5.05 13.72
C LEU A 110 7.72 6.17 13.37
N ARG A 111 7.33 7.14 12.54
CA ARG A 111 8.22 8.19 12.00
C ARG A 111 9.48 7.61 11.32
N LEU A 112 9.31 6.46 10.66
CA LEU A 112 10.38 5.80 9.91
C LEU A 112 10.24 6.08 8.42
N PRO A 113 11.34 6.25 7.67
CA PRO A 113 11.27 6.39 6.22
C PRO A 113 10.73 5.11 5.56
N PHE A 114 9.99 5.29 4.46
CA PHE A 114 9.49 4.19 3.61
C PHE A 114 10.01 4.34 2.16
N PRO A 115 11.27 3.94 1.88
CA PRO A 115 11.86 4.06 0.56
C PRO A 115 11.30 2.98 -0.39
N ARG A 116 10.52 3.39 -1.40
CA ARG A 116 9.89 2.45 -2.37
C ARG A 116 10.79 2.07 -3.55
N HIS A 117 11.65 2.99 -3.98
CA HIS A 117 12.50 2.84 -5.18
C HIS A 117 13.88 3.45 -4.95
N SER A 118 14.64 2.87 -4.02
CA SER A 118 16.00 3.33 -3.74
C SER A 118 17.02 2.62 -4.65
N PRO A 119 17.80 3.37 -5.45
CA PRO A 119 18.87 2.77 -6.25
C PRO A 119 20.07 2.32 -5.41
N PHE A 120 20.14 2.74 -4.14
CA PHE A 120 21.18 2.35 -3.18
C PHE A 120 20.61 1.58 -2.00
N PRO A 121 21.37 0.63 -1.43
CA PRO A 121 20.95 -0.10 -0.24
C PRO A 121 20.60 0.84 0.92
N ILE A 122 19.57 0.50 1.68
CA ILE A 122 19.13 1.31 2.83
C ILE A 122 20.00 0.96 4.04
N GLY A 123 20.62 1.99 4.63
CA GLY A 123 21.50 1.86 5.81
C GLY A 123 20.94 2.47 7.10
N ILE A 124 19.68 2.90 7.10
CA ILE A 124 19.03 3.58 8.24
C ILE A 124 17.79 2.81 8.68
N PRO A 125 17.32 2.94 9.94
CA PRO A 125 16.03 2.39 10.35
C PRO A 125 14.92 2.82 9.38
N ALA A 126 14.17 1.86 8.87
CA ALA A 126 13.19 2.07 7.80
C ALA A 126 12.11 1.00 7.80
N VAL A 127 10.98 1.32 7.17
CA VAL A 127 9.96 0.34 6.80
C VAL A 127 10.34 -0.29 5.47
N ILE A 128 10.46 -1.62 5.44
CA ILE A 128 10.79 -2.38 4.24
C ILE A 128 9.58 -3.17 3.78
N HIS A 129 9.01 -2.79 2.65
CA HIS A 129 7.86 -3.48 2.04
C HIS A 129 8.33 -4.65 1.14
N GLY A 130 7.71 -5.81 1.30
CA GLY A 130 7.92 -6.97 0.44
C GLY A 130 6.68 -7.87 0.29
N HIS A 131 6.87 -8.98 -0.42
CA HIS A 131 5.87 -10.05 -0.64
C HIS A 131 6.44 -11.43 -0.30
N ASP A 132 7.44 -11.44 0.58
CA ASP A 132 8.08 -12.66 1.04
C ASP A 132 7.37 -13.20 2.28
N ILE A 133 7.54 -14.48 2.57
CA ILE A 133 7.08 -15.05 3.84
C ILE A 133 7.79 -14.39 5.04
N VAL A 134 7.18 -14.50 6.22
CA VAL A 134 7.81 -14.07 7.46
C VAL A 134 9.01 -14.99 7.73
N LEU A 135 10.21 -14.40 7.78
CA LEU A 135 11.41 -15.15 8.09
C LEU A 135 11.63 -15.21 9.60
N ARG A 136 12.21 -16.31 10.10
CA ARG A 136 12.59 -16.47 11.51
C ARG A 136 13.49 -15.34 12.02
N LYS A 137 14.34 -14.79 11.14
CA LYS A 137 15.28 -13.71 11.47
C LYS A 137 14.64 -12.31 11.53
N PHE A 138 13.38 -12.15 11.10
CA PHE A 138 12.70 -10.87 11.26
C PHE A 138 12.45 -10.59 12.75
N ARG A 139 12.98 -9.45 13.23
CA ARG A 139 12.74 -8.95 14.59
C ARG A 139 11.42 -8.21 14.70
N ARG A 140 11.17 -7.31 13.75
CA ARG A 140 9.93 -6.53 13.64
C ARG A 140 9.29 -6.75 12.28
N CYS A 141 8.10 -7.33 12.27
CA CYS A 141 7.38 -7.62 11.04
C CYS A 141 5.88 -7.43 11.21
N VAL A 142 5.25 -6.75 10.26
CA VAL A 142 3.80 -6.73 10.10
C VAL A 142 3.44 -7.61 8.91
N TYR A 143 2.65 -8.64 9.16
CA TYR A 143 2.05 -9.47 8.14
C TYR A 143 0.64 -8.97 7.82
N VAL A 144 0.40 -8.62 6.56
CA VAL A 144 -0.91 -8.20 6.08
C VAL A 144 -1.61 -9.40 5.47
N MET A 145 -2.66 -9.85 6.15
CA MET A 145 -3.53 -10.93 5.69
C MET A 145 -4.74 -10.33 4.98
N ARG A 146 -5.21 -11.00 3.93
CA ARG A 146 -6.44 -10.67 3.22
C ARG A 146 -7.05 -11.96 2.72
N ASP A 147 -8.38 -12.00 2.56
CA ASP A 147 -9.09 -13.11 1.93
C ASP A 147 -8.41 -13.49 0.61
N GLY A 148 -8.01 -14.75 0.49
CA GLY A 148 -7.27 -15.24 -0.67
C GLY A 148 -8.05 -15.15 -1.98
N ARG A 149 -9.38 -15.20 -1.92
CA ARG A 149 -10.27 -15.08 -3.09
C ARG A 149 -10.29 -13.64 -3.61
N ASP A 150 -10.36 -12.67 -2.69
CA ASP A 150 -10.20 -11.26 -3.03
C ASP A 150 -8.79 -10.92 -3.52
N VAL A 151 -7.77 -11.57 -2.94
CA VAL A 151 -6.39 -11.45 -3.43
C VAL A 151 -6.29 -11.91 -4.88
N MET A 152 -6.87 -13.07 -5.24
CA MET A 152 -6.89 -13.55 -6.63
C MET A 152 -7.59 -12.56 -7.56
N CYS A 153 -8.78 -12.06 -7.20
CA CYS A 153 -9.48 -11.05 -7.99
C CYS A 153 -8.65 -9.77 -8.17
N SER A 154 -8.09 -9.25 -7.08
CA SER A 154 -7.25 -8.05 -7.09
C SER A 154 -5.98 -8.24 -7.92
N LEU A 155 -5.40 -9.45 -7.92
CA LEU A 155 -4.24 -9.81 -8.72
C LEU A 155 -4.59 -9.94 -10.21
N TYR A 156 -5.71 -10.58 -10.55
CA TYR A 156 -6.21 -10.69 -11.91
C TYR A 156 -6.31 -9.30 -12.55
N PHE A 157 -7.04 -8.37 -11.92
CA PHE A 157 -7.19 -7.00 -12.43
C PHE A 157 -5.87 -6.24 -12.46
N HIS A 158 -4.98 -6.48 -11.50
CA HIS A 158 -3.68 -5.80 -11.47
C HIS A 158 -2.82 -6.16 -12.68
N LEU A 159 -2.78 -7.46 -13.04
CA LEU A 159 -1.95 -8.04 -14.08
C LEU A 159 -2.59 -7.91 -15.47
N SER A 160 -3.92 -8.01 -15.59
CA SER A 160 -4.61 -7.95 -16.88
C SER A 160 -4.50 -6.59 -17.56
N ARG A 161 -4.19 -5.52 -16.81
CA ARG A 161 -3.87 -4.18 -17.36
C ARG A 161 -2.64 -4.17 -18.27
N GLN A 162 -1.76 -5.15 -18.15
CA GLN A 162 -0.57 -5.29 -18.99
C GLN A 162 -0.82 -6.15 -20.23
N VAL A 163 -2.01 -6.76 -20.31
CA VAL A 163 -2.44 -7.55 -21.46
C VAL A 163 -3.16 -6.63 -22.44
N PRO A 164 -2.86 -6.72 -23.76
CA PRO A 164 -3.57 -5.95 -24.78
C PRO A 164 -5.08 -6.18 -24.74
N GLU A 165 -5.84 -5.19 -25.20
CA GLU A 165 -7.28 -5.31 -25.40
C GLU A 165 -7.61 -6.14 -26.65
N GLY A 166 -8.84 -6.63 -26.71
CA GLY A 166 -9.36 -7.46 -27.80
C GLY A 166 -9.55 -8.93 -27.41
N ASP A 167 -10.17 -9.67 -28.32
CA ASP A 167 -10.35 -11.10 -28.19
C ASP A 167 -9.06 -11.84 -28.59
N ARG A 168 -8.68 -12.79 -27.74
CA ARG A 168 -7.45 -13.60 -27.80
C ARG A 168 -6.22 -12.75 -28.09
N PRO A 169 -5.88 -11.80 -27.20
CA PRO A 169 -4.81 -10.85 -27.43
C PRO A 169 -3.47 -11.58 -27.58
N ALA A 170 -2.60 -11.05 -28.45
CA ALA A 170 -1.24 -11.55 -28.58
C ALA A 170 -0.47 -11.34 -27.26
N MET A 171 -0.20 -12.45 -26.56
CA MET A 171 0.43 -12.42 -25.24
C MET A 171 1.90 -12.84 -25.30
N SER A 172 2.72 -12.19 -24.47
CA SER A 172 4.07 -12.68 -24.20
C SER A 172 4.01 -14.07 -23.55
N ARG A 173 5.06 -14.88 -23.69
CA ARG A 173 5.15 -16.21 -23.03
C ARG A 173 4.83 -16.15 -21.53
N ARG A 174 5.25 -15.08 -20.85
CA ARG A 174 4.97 -14.86 -19.43
C ARG A 174 3.48 -14.59 -19.19
N HIS A 175 2.85 -13.74 -20.00
CA HIS A 175 1.42 -13.46 -19.86
C HIS A 175 0.56 -14.68 -20.17
N SER A 176 0.89 -15.49 -21.19
CA SER A 176 0.16 -16.72 -21.50
C SER A 176 0.26 -17.77 -20.38
N GLN A 177 1.34 -17.75 -19.58
CA GLN A 177 1.46 -18.61 -18.40
C GLN A 177 0.63 -18.10 -17.21
N ILE A 178 0.46 -16.77 -17.08
CA ILE A 178 -0.33 -16.16 -16.02
C ILE A 178 -1.83 -16.24 -16.33
N PHE A 179 -2.19 -16.09 -17.62
CA PHE A 179 -3.56 -16.11 -18.12
C PHE A 179 -3.71 -17.20 -19.20
N PRO A 180 -3.66 -18.49 -18.84
CA PRO A 180 -3.86 -19.56 -19.80
C PRO A 180 -5.27 -19.48 -20.39
N GLY A 181 -5.36 -19.55 -21.72
CA GLY A 181 -6.66 -19.57 -22.41
C GLY A 181 -7.46 -18.26 -22.34
N LEU A 182 -6.83 -17.14 -21.96
CA LEU A 182 -7.52 -15.84 -21.89
C LEU A 182 -8.20 -15.49 -23.21
N VAL A 183 -9.53 -15.39 -23.19
CA VAL A 183 -10.30 -14.94 -24.35
C VAL A 183 -10.25 -13.42 -24.39
N ASN A 184 -10.86 -12.73 -23.44
CA ASN A 184 -10.72 -11.29 -23.30
C ASN A 184 -10.66 -10.94 -21.82
N ARG A 185 -10.12 -9.76 -21.47
CA ARG A 185 -9.95 -9.38 -20.06
C ARG A 185 -11.27 -9.08 -19.34
N GLU A 186 -12.37 -8.90 -20.06
CA GLU A 186 -13.69 -8.51 -19.55
C GLU A 186 -14.50 -9.72 -19.04
N ASN A 187 -14.25 -10.90 -19.59
CA ASN A 187 -14.84 -12.17 -19.19
C ASN A 187 -14.17 -12.72 -17.92
N VAL A 188 -14.11 -11.91 -16.87
CA VAL A 188 -13.38 -12.19 -15.63
C VAL A 188 -13.78 -13.54 -15.03
N ARG A 189 -15.09 -13.84 -14.99
CA ARG A 189 -15.62 -15.07 -14.41
C ARG A 189 -15.15 -16.32 -15.14
N GLU A 190 -15.24 -16.32 -16.47
CA GLU A 190 -14.79 -17.43 -17.32
C GLU A 190 -13.28 -17.64 -17.28
N ASN A 191 -12.51 -16.56 -17.12
CA ASN A 191 -11.05 -16.66 -17.04
C ASN A 191 -10.54 -17.06 -15.65
N MET A 192 -11.39 -16.96 -14.61
CA MET A 192 -10.97 -17.12 -13.23
C MET A 192 -10.42 -18.52 -12.91
N PRO A 193 -11.02 -19.65 -13.36
CA PRO A 193 -10.50 -20.99 -13.09
C PRO A 193 -9.05 -21.16 -13.53
N ALA A 194 -8.77 -20.90 -14.81
CA ALA A 194 -7.43 -21.05 -15.38
C ALA A 194 -6.41 -20.09 -14.74
N PHE A 195 -6.84 -18.86 -14.41
CA PHE A 195 -5.99 -17.90 -13.71
C PHE A 195 -5.66 -18.38 -12.28
N VAL A 196 -6.66 -18.80 -11.50
CA VAL A 196 -6.46 -19.30 -10.14
C VAL A 196 -5.55 -20.52 -10.15
N GLU A 197 -5.80 -21.49 -11.05
CA GLU A 197 -4.96 -22.68 -11.17
C GLU A 197 -3.50 -22.32 -11.49
N ALA A 198 -3.28 -21.37 -12.41
CA ALA A 198 -1.96 -20.86 -12.73
C ALA A 198 -1.27 -20.23 -11.51
N GLN A 199 -2.00 -19.47 -10.68
CA GLN A 199 -1.47 -18.87 -9.45
C GLN A 199 -1.21 -19.90 -8.35
N MET A 200 -1.92 -21.03 -8.31
CA MET A 200 -1.63 -22.10 -7.35
C MET A 200 -0.36 -22.85 -7.73
N LYS A 201 -0.11 -23.06 -9.03
CA LYS A 201 1.08 -23.76 -9.55
C LYS A 201 2.32 -22.87 -9.62
N ARG A 202 2.16 -21.61 -10.05
CA ARG A 202 3.25 -20.64 -10.25
C ARG A 202 2.82 -19.24 -9.80
N PRO A 203 2.82 -19.00 -8.47
CA PRO A 203 2.35 -17.74 -7.92
C PRO A 203 3.17 -16.55 -8.42
N TYR A 204 2.50 -15.43 -8.65
CA TYR A 204 3.16 -14.19 -9.05
C TYR A 204 3.93 -13.55 -7.88
N SER A 205 5.17 -13.10 -8.11
CA SER A 205 5.97 -12.29 -7.17
C SER A 205 6.36 -12.94 -5.83
N THR A 206 6.01 -14.21 -5.60
CA THR A 206 6.40 -15.00 -4.43
C THR A 206 6.43 -16.48 -4.81
N PRO A 207 7.29 -17.33 -4.21
CA PRO A 207 7.31 -18.76 -4.54
C PRO A 207 6.18 -19.56 -3.86
N TYR A 208 5.35 -18.93 -3.01
CA TYR A 208 4.30 -19.59 -2.25
C TYR A 208 2.91 -19.18 -2.75
N ASN A 209 2.01 -20.15 -2.93
CA ASN A 209 0.60 -19.82 -3.15
C ASN A 209 0.00 -19.20 -1.87
N TRP A 210 -1.21 -18.66 -1.96
CA TRP A 210 -1.82 -17.93 -0.84
C TRP A 210 -1.91 -18.79 0.44
N GLY A 211 -2.38 -20.04 0.33
CA GLY A 211 -2.56 -20.94 1.46
C GLY A 211 -1.25 -21.26 2.18
N ALA A 212 -0.19 -21.55 1.43
CA ALA A 212 1.14 -21.79 2.00
C ALA A 212 1.72 -20.51 2.62
N HIS A 213 1.54 -19.36 1.97
CA HIS A 213 2.06 -18.09 2.44
C HIS A 213 1.39 -17.66 3.76
N VAL A 214 0.06 -17.78 3.88
CA VAL A 214 -0.65 -17.48 5.13
C VAL A 214 -0.28 -18.47 6.22
N ARG A 215 -0.17 -19.78 5.91
CA ARG A 215 0.24 -20.79 6.88
C ARG A 215 1.61 -20.48 7.49
N THR A 216 2.60 -20.12 6.67
CA THR A 216 3.92 -19.74 7.20
C THR A 216 3.88 -18.57 8.19
N PHE A 217 2.96 -17.61 8.01
CA PHE A 217 2.76 -16.56 8.99
C PHE A 217 2.11 -17.08 10.28
N MET A 218 1.05 -17.88 10.17
CA MET A 218 0.38 -18.47 11.33
C MET A 218 1.35 -19.25 12.20
N ASP A 219 2.28 -20.00 11.58
CA ASP A 219 3.34 -20.77 12.24
C ASP A 219 4.50 -19.90 12.77
N SER A 220 4.58 -18.64 12.36
CA SER A 220 5.67 -17.71 12.70
C SER A 220 5.28 -16.64 13.73
N ARG A 221 4.11 -16.77 14.36
CA ARG A 221 3.64 -15.84 15.40
C ARG A 221 4.58 -15.83 16.60
N ARG A 222 5.06 -14.65 16.96
CA ARG A 222 5.95 -14.38 18.10
C ARG A 222 5.99 -12.87 18.37
N GLU A 223 6.61 -12.48 19.47
CA GLU A 223 6.88 -11.08 19.79
C GLU A 223 7.57 -10.35 18.62
N GLY A 224 7.12 -9.12 18.33
CA GLY A 224 7.59 -8.32 17.21
C GLY A 224 7.08 -8.77 15.83
N VAL A 225 6.33 -9.88 15.73
CA VAL A 225 5.68 -10.33 14.49
C VAL A 225 4.17 -10.23 14.64
N VAL A 226 3.60 -9.17 14.08
CA VAL A 226 2.18 -8.82 14.22
C VAL A 226 1.43 -9.14 12.93
N GLY A 227 0.23 -9.70 13.04
CA GLY A 227 -0.67 -9.86 11.90
C GLY A 227 -1.77 -8.82 11.92
N VAL A 228 -2.14 -8.29 10.77
CA VAL A 228 -3.32 -7.45 10.60
C VAL A 228 -4.14 -7.94 9.40
N ARG A 229 -5.46 -7.98 9.53
CA ARG A 229 -6.34 -8.29 8.41
C ARG A 229 -6.67 -7.02 7.65
N TYR A 230 -6.70 -7.13 6.33
CA TYR A 230 -7.08 -6.04 5.44
C TYR A 230 -8.53 -5.59 5.71
N GLU A 231 -9.41 -6.55 6.00
CA GLU A 231 -10.82 -6.35 6.29
C GLU A 231 -11.00 -5.55 7.59
N ASP A 232 -10.23 -5.86 8.63
CA ASP A 232 -10.25 -5.12 9.90
C ASP A 232 -9.81 -3.67 9.69
N LEU A 233 -8.78 -3.43 8.88
CA LEU A 233 -8.33 -2.08 8.51
C LEU A 233 -9.36 -1.31 7.67
N LEU A 234 -10.18 -2.01 6.88
CA LEU A 234 -11.27 -1.37 6.15
C LEU A 234 -12.38 -0.93 7.11
N ALA A 235 -12.72 -1.78 8.08
CA ALA A 235 -13.74 -1.51 9.09
C ALA A 235 -13.31 -0.40 10.04
N ASP A 236 -12.13 -0.53 10.65
CA ASP A 236 -11.55 0.44 11.56
C ASP A 236 -10.02 0.50 11.40
N ALA A 237 -9.56 1.42 10.56
CA ALA A 237 -8.15 1.64 10.32
C ALA A 237 -7.40 2.15 11.57
N ALA A 238 -8.07 2.87 12.48
CA ALA A 238 -7.45 3.41 13.68
C ALA A 238 -7.17 2.29 14.68
N ALA A 239 -8.16 1.46 14.97
CA ALA A 239 -7.99 0.28 15.83
C ALA A 239 -6.95 -0.69 15.25
N GLY A 240 -7.00 -0.96 13.93
CA GLY A 240 -6.03 -1.84 13.28
C GLY A 240 -4.59 -1.29 13.32
N LEU A 241 -4.39 0.02 13.14
CA LEU A 241 -3.06 0.63 13.25
C LEU A 241 -2.57 0.67 14.70
N ALA A 242 -3.43 0.97 15.67
CA ALA A 242 -3.10 0.96 17.09
C ALA A 242 -2.61 -0.43 17.53
N SER A 243 -3.36 -1.48 17.19
CA SER A 243 -2.98 -2.87 17.51
C SER A 243 -1.65 -3.28 16.85
N VAL A 244 -1.40 -2.83 15.61
CA VAL A 244 -0.10 -3.07 14.93
C VAL A 244 1.03 -2.33 15.63
N ALA A 245 0.82 -1.09 16.03
CA ALA A 245 1.81 -0.30 16.75
C ALA A 245 2.19 -0.97 18.08
N GLU A 246 1.20 -1.28 18.90
CA GLU A 246 1.36 -1.94 20.21
C GLU A 246 2.09 -3.28 20.08
N GLY A 247 1.69 -4.12 19.11
CA GLY A 247 2.35 -5.41 18.91
C GLY A 247 3.81 -5.30 18.40
N LEU A 248 4.18 -4.17 17.78
CA LEU A 248 5.54 -3.92 17.30
C LEU A 248 6.45 -3.28 18.34
N THR A 249 5.90 -2.39 19.18
CA THR A 249 6.67 -1.60 20.16
C THR A 249 6.59 -2.17 21.57
N GLY A 250 5.53 -2.88 21.91
CA GLY A 250 5.21 -3.28 23.28
C GLY A 250 4.65 -2.13 24.14
N GLU A 251 4.34 -0.99 23.53
CA GLU A 251 3.87 0.23 24.20
C GLU A 251 2.46 0.59 23.72
N GLU A 252 1.68 1.26 24.58
CA GLU A 252 0.34 1.77 24.22
C GLU A 252 0.41 2.71 23.00
N ALA A 253 -0.55 2.58 22.08
CA ALA A 253 -0.56 3.39 20.88
C ALA A 253 -0.90 4.87 21.16
N ASP A 254 -0.13 5.79 20.59
CA ASP A 254 -0.43 7.23 20.64
C ASP A 254 -1.67 7.54 19.77
N PRO A 255 -2.80 7.94 20.36
CA PRO A 255 -4.07 8.08 19.64
C PRO A 255 -4.04 9.22 18.62
N ASP A 256 -3.24 10.27 18.86
CA ASP A 256 -3.08 11.38 17.93
C ASP A 256 -2.28 10.94 16.70
N ARG A 257 -1.18 10.20 16.90
CA ARG A 257 -0.40 9.65 15.78
C ARG A 257 -1.21 8.67 14.95
N VAL A 258 -1.97 7.79 15.59
CA VAL A 258 -2.88 6.86 14.90
C VAL A 258 -3.86 7.64 14.03
N ARG A 259 -4.56 8.61 14.62
CA ARG A 259 -5.53 9.45 13.89
C ARG A 259 -4.89 10.14 12.69
N TRP A 260 -3.74 10.77 12.88
CA TRP A 260 -3.08 11.54 11.82
C TRP A 260 -2.61 10.64 10.67
N ALA A 261 -2.01 9.48 10.97
CA ALA A 261 -1.57 8.53 9.96
C ALA A 261 -2.76 7.99 9.15
N VAL A 262 -3.84 7.58 9.84
CA VAL A 262 -5.06 7.08 9.18
C VAL A 262 -5.70 8.15 8.30
N GLU A 263 -5.80 9.39 8.79
CA GLU A 263 -6.41 10.48 8.02
C GLU A 263 -5.61 10.78 6.75
N LYS A 264 -4.27 10.82 6.86
CA LYS A 264 -3.33 11.09 5.76
C LYS A 264 -3.37 10.02 4.66
N PHE A 265 -3.45 8.75 5.05
CA PHE A 265 -3.46 7.61 4.13
C PHE A 265 -4.85 6.98 3.94
N SER A 266 -5.91 7.74 4.20
CA SER A 266 -7.27 7.31 3.92
C SER A 266 -7.45 7.02 2.42
N PHE A 267 -8.28 6.03 2.09
CA PHE A 267 -8.55 5.64 0.70
C PHE A 267 -8.98 6.83 -0.15
N GLU A 268 -9.78 7.74 0.41
CA GLU A 268 -10.29 8.91 -0.29
C GLU A 268 -9.19 9.92 -0.63
N LYS A 269 -8.24 10.15 0.29
CA LYS A 269 -7.09 11.03 0.03
C LYS A 269 -6.09 10.39 -0.93
N LEU A 270 -5.89 9.08 -0.87
CA LEU A 270 -4.94 8.37 -1.73
C LEU A 270 -5.46 8.11 -3.15
N SER A 271 -6.77 7.86 -3.29
CA SER A 271 -7.40 7.58 -4.59
C SER A 271 -8.07 8.80 -5.22
N GLY A 272 -8.36 9.85 -4.43
CA GLY A 272 -9.19 10.98 -4.84
C GLY A 272 -10.68 10.60 -5.04
N ARG A 273 -11.11 9.40 -4.61
CA ARG A 273 -12.45 8.82 -4.85
C ARG A 273 -13.07 8.31 -3.55
N ARG A 274 -14.42 8.27 -3.48
CA ARG A 274 -15.12 7.59 -2.37
C ARG A 274 -14.86 6.08 -2.42
N ARG A 275 -14.83 5.43 -1.25
CA ARG A 275 -14.75 3.95 -1.15
C ARG A 275 -15.85 3.31 -1.99
N GLY A 276 -15.51 2.22 -2.69
CA GLY A 276 -16.44 1.48 -3.57
C GLY A 276 -16.62 2.00 -4.99
N GLN A 277 -16.08 3.18 -5.34
CA GLN A 277 -16.04 3.60 -6.74
C GLN A 277 -14.96 2.83 -7.51
N GLU A 278 -15.37 2.00 -8.47
CA GLU A 278 -14.45 1.18 -9.26
C GLU A 278 -13.64 2.00 -10.27
N SER A 279 -12.32 1.83 -10.26
CA SER A 279 -11.47 2.16 -11.40
C SER A 279 -10.65 0.93 -11.79
N ARG A 280 -11.03 0.30 -12.91
CA ARG A 280 -10.36 -0.90 -13.44
C ARG A 280 -8.89 -0.65 -13.83
N SER A 281 -8.50 0.62 -14.02
CA SER A 281 -7.13 1.03 -14.35
C SER A 281 -6.23 1.27 -13.13
N ASP A 282 -6.80 1.53 -11.95
CA ASP A 282 -6.04 2.03 -10.81
C ASP A 282 -5.48 0.93 -9.91
N PHE A 283 -4.37 1.22 -9.22
CA PHE A 283 -3.76 0.30 -8.25
C PHE A 283 -4.68 0.05 -7.04
N LEU A 284 -5.49 1.05 -6.66
CA LEU A 284 -6.55 1.02 -5.65
C LEU A 284 -7.92 0.93 -6.39
N ARG A 285 -8.34 -0.29 -6.74
CA ARG A 285 -9.51 -0.51 -7.62
C ARG A 285 -10.84 -0.14 -6.95
N LYS A 286 -11.22 -0.83 -5.87
CA LYS A 286 -12.47 -0.60 -5.10
C LYS A 286 -12.25 -0.33 -3.61
N GLY A 287 -11.21 -0.95 -3.01
CA GLY A 287 -10.96 -0.84 -1.57
C GLY A 287 -12.00 -1.56 -0.72
N GLU A 288 -12.58 -2.65 -1.23
CA GLU A 288 -13.65 -3.42 -0.60
C GLU A 288 -13.21 -4.86 -0.34
N ALA A 289 -13.90 -5.51 0.60
CA ALA A 289 -13.81 -6.94 0.91
C ALA A 289 -15.05 -7.67 0.38
N GLY A 290 -14.89 -8.92 -0.05
CA GLY A 290 -15.98 -9.77 -0.53
C GLY A 290 -16.34 -9.60 -2.01
N ASP A 291 -15.59 -8.81 -2.79
CA ASP A 291 -15.89 -8.63 -4.23
C ASP A 291 -15.65 -9.91 -5.03
N TRP A 292 -14.93 -10.89 -4.47
CA TRP A 292 -14.68 -12.18 -5.10
C TRP A 292 -15.93 -12.94 -5.55
N VAL A 293 -17.06 -12.78 -4.85
CA VAL A 293 -18.34 -13.43 -5.21
C VAL A 293 -18.80 -13.02 -6.62
N ASN A 294 -18.47 -11.80 -7.04
CA ASN A 294 -18.83 -11.27 -8.35
C ASN A 294 -17.97 -11.84 -9.50
N HIS A 295 -16.87 -12.51 -9.18
CA HIS A 295 -15.87 -12.92 -10.19
C HIS A 295 -15.55 -14.42 -10.16
N PHE A 296 -15.83 -15.13 -9.08
CA PHE A 296 -15.61 -16.58 -8.99
C PHE A 296 -16.81 -17.34 -9.55
N ASN A 297 -16.59 -18.29 -10.46
CA ASN A 297 -17.53 -19.39 -10.69
C ASN A 297 -17.18 -20.58 -9.79
N ARG A 298 -18.01 -21.63 -9.85
CA ARG A 298 -17.85 -22.86 -9.09
C ARG A 298 -16.51 -23.54 -9.33
N GLU A 299 -16.10 -23.67 -10.58
CA GLU A 299 -14.82 -24.29 -10.94
C GLU A 299 -13.63 -23.55 -10.30
N ALA A 300 -13.61 -22.21 -10.36
CA ALA A 300 -12.56 -21.41 -9.70
C ALA A 300 -12.57 -21.58 -8.17
N ALA A 301 -13.76 -21.71 -7.57
CA ALA A 301 -13.90 -21.95 -6.14
C ALA A 301 -13.37 -23.33 -5.73
N GLU A 302 -13.69 -24.38 -6.48
CA GLU A 302 -13.20 -25.74 -6.25
C GLU A 302 -11.67 -25.83 -6.38
N ILE A 303 -11.09 -25.21 -7.42
CA ILE A 303 -9.63 -25.13 -7.59
C ILE A 303 -9.00 -24.40 -6.41
N PHE A 304 -9.59 -23.27 -5.97
CA PHE A 304 -9.07 -22.53 -4.83
C PHE A 304 -9.16 -23.35 -3.54
N ASP A 305 -10.29 -24.01 -3.27
CA ASP A 305 -10.48 -24.84 -2.08
C ASP A 305 -9.49 -26.00 -2.01
N LEU A 306 -9.24 -26.67 -3.14
CA LEU A 306 -8.28 -27.76 -3.25
C LEU A 306 -6.90 -27.37 -2.70
N HIS A 307 -6.44 -26.16 -2.99
CA HIS A 307 -5.11 -25.68 -2.60
C HIS A 307 -5.10 -24.90 -1.29
N CYS A 308 -6.14 -24.12 -1.02
CA CYS A 308 -6.15 -23.07 -0.01
C CYS A 308 -7.30 -23.20 1.00
N GLY A 309 -8.26 -24.10 0.78
CA GLY A 309 -9.49 -24.20 1.57
C GLY A 309 -9.27 -24.46 3.05
N LYS A 310 -8.35 -25.37 3.39
CA LYS A 310 -7.98 -25.63 4.79
C LYS A 310 -7.45 -24.35 5.47
N THR A 311 -6.50 -23.67 4.84
CA THR A 311 -5.96 -22.41 5.37
C THR A 311 -7.01 -21.30 5.41
N LEU A 312 -7.94 -21.26 4.47
CA LEU A 312 -9.04 -20.28 4.43
C LEU A 312 -9.95 -20.40 5.67
N ILE A 313 -10.28 -21.64 6.05
CA ILE A 313 -11.07 -21.95 7.25
C ILE A 313 -10.25 -21.68 8.52
N GLU A 314 -9.00 -22.15 8.59
CA GLU A 314 -8.11 -21.92 9.75
C GLU A 314 -7.83 -20.42 9.99
N ALA A 315 -7.75 -19.63 8.92
CA ALA A 315 -7.62 -18.18 9.00
C ALA A 315 -8.94 -17.47 9.34
N GLY A 316 -10.06 -18.19 9.47
CA GLY A 316 -11.36 -17.66 9.86
C GLY A 316 -12.03 -16.80 8.78
N TYR A 317 -11.82 -17.09 7.49
CA TYR A 317 -12.60 -16.45 6.43
C TYR A 317 -13.89 -17.22 6.10
N GLU A 318 -13.95 -18.51 6.43
CA GLU A 318 -15.14 -19.37 6.27
C GLU A 318 -15.20 -20.38 7.43
N ALA A 319 -16.41 -20.85 7.74
CA ALA A 319 -16.61 -21.88 8.76
C ALA A 319 -16.31 -23.29 8.24
N ASP A 320 -16.69 -23.56 6.99
CA ASP A 320 -16.57 -24.86 6.33
C ASP A 320 -16.40 -24.66 4.81
N ARG A 321 -16.64 -25.71 4.00
CA ARG A 321 -16.54 -25.65 2.52
C ARG A 321 -17.85 -25.29 1.81
N ALA A 322 -18.94 -25.03 2.53
CA ALA A 322 -20.22 -24.68 1.92
C ALA A 322 -20.18 -23.35 1.14
N TRP A 323 -19.15 -22.53 1.35
CA TRP A 323 -18.93 -21.32 0.56
C TRP A 323 -18.75 -21.56 -0.94
N ILE A 324 -18.28 -22.76 -1.35
CA ILE A 324 -18.13 -23.13 -2.76
C ILE A 324 -19.48 -23.10 -3.46
N GLU A 325 -20.54 -23.55 -2.77
CA GLU A 325 -21.91 -23.58 -3.28
C GLU A 325 -22.49 -22.19 -3.54
N ARG A 326 -21.93 -21.15 -2.91
CA ARG A 326 -22.34 -19.76 -3.13
C ARG A 326 -21.87 -19.21 -4.48
N CYS A 327 -20.95 -19.89 -5.15
CA CYS A 327 -20.51 -19.53 -6.49
C CYS A 327 -21.46 -20.09 -7.55
N PRO A 328 -21.81 -19.29 -8.58
CA PRO A 328 -22.64 -19.77 -9.68
C PRO A 328 -21.93 -20.89 -10.44
N PRO A 329 -22.67 -21.90 -10.94
CA PRO A 329 -22.12 -22.89 -11.87
C PRO A 329 -21.59 -22.19 -13.13
N THR A 330 -20.63 -22.84 -13.78
CA THR A 330 -20.04 -22.39 -15.05
C THR A 330 -21.08 -22.36 -16.16
#